data_AF-A0AAD4ZXJ1-F1
#
_entry.id   AF-A0AAD4ZXJ1-F1
#
_cell.length_a   1.000
_cell.length_b   1.000
_cell.length_c   1.000
_cell.angle_alpha   90.00
_cell.angle_beta   90.00
_cell.angle_gamma   90.00
#
_symmetry.space_group_name_H-M   'P 1'
#
loop_
_entity.id
_entity.type
_entity.pdbx_description
1 polymer ?
#
loop_
_entity_poly.entity_id
_entity_poly.type
_entity_poly.pdbx_seq_one_letter_code
_entity_poly.pdbx_strand_id
1 'polypeptide(L)'
;MLWGWTSCGYGGISISGNDIPDWFDCVHDDDIVYFTVPQSGGRNLKGLTLSFVYSPDSFNSSHISISIKNMTEGTELDARIALLSSCRTEGYYLWQGQLSNDELKLQDGDKVLIEIICYQVKKTGVSLVWDKIMNENMIDYHLCTYERRPYLVNDDDIIHIEYDNHITKSPDFSKFPNLEKLILKGCEHLYKIHSSIGHLERLSLVNLEDCEMLRDLPLNFYKSKSIETLILNGCSRFEDLADGVRDMVSLKILRANKTAIRRIPSSIIKLKNLEHLLLANNYFRSLPSLAALSKLKVLSLNACRELRAIPDLPKKLCVLKANGCPELETIPDFSEMSNMRELYLCDSLKLTEVPGLDKSLNSMTRIHMEGCTNLTADFRNNILQRWTSCGFGGIYDIPEWFKIVNDVDNIVFFEVPQRIMGHDLKGLTICFVYSSHYSELEEYSSGIGIGVIVRNLTKQTALHTKITFASVQPYRVDRYLWQGQLSNDVLRLEGGDHVSILVRPDLVSPDDFGLVRVKKTGFI
;
A
#
# COMPACT_ATOMS: atom_id res chain seq x y z
N MET A 1 -7.02 20.93 -27.78
CA MET A 1 -6.49 22.25 -27.35
C MET A 1 -5.98 22.12 -25.91
N LEU A 2 -4.81 21.49 -25.72
CA LEU A 2 -4.20 21.21 -24.39
C LEU A 2 -2.96 22.08 -24.09
N TRP A 3 -2.53 22.93 -25.03
CA TRP A 3 -1.37 23.84 -24.92
C TRP A 3 -1.43 24.81 -23.72
N GLY A 4 -2.62 25.09 -23.20
CA GLY A 4 -2.86 26.08 -22.15
C GLY A 4 -2.65 25.58 -20.72
N TRP A 5 -2.52 24.27 -20.48
CA TRP A 5 -2.49 23.73 -19.12
C TRP A 5 -1.20 24.16 -18.36
N THR A 6 -1.38 24.59 -17.10
CA THR A 6 -0.34 25.12 -16.19
C THR A 6 -0.34 24.45 -14.81
N SER A 7 -1.18 23.43 -14.61
CA SER A 7 -1.24 22.72 -13.33
C SER A 7 -0.27 21.55 -13.38
N CYS A 8 0.68 21.51 -12.45
CA CYS A 8 1.62 20.43 -12.28
C CYS A 8 1.36 19.69 -10.96
N GLY A 9 1.81 18.44 -10.86
CA GLY A 9 1.56 17.57 -9.69
C GLY A 9 1.04 16.19 -10.10
N TYR A 10 0.42 15.49 -9.15
CA TYR A 10 0.06 14.05 -9.27
C TYR A 10 -1.14 13.73 -10.17
N GLY A 11 -1.61 14.70 -10.96
CA GLY A 11 -2.76 14.58 -11.84
C GLY A 11 -2.41 14.77 -13.32
N GLY A 12 -3.20 14.16 -14.20
CA GLY A 12 -3.12 14.30 -15.65
C GLY A 12 -4.50 14.15 -16.27
N ILE A 13 -4.63 14.47 -17.55
CA ILE A 13 -5.86 14.24 -18.32
C ILE A 13 -5.65 12.93 -19.06
N SER A 14 -6.60 12.01 -18.90
CA SER A 14 -6.72 10.84 -19.75
C SER A 14 -7.87 11.07 -20.74
N ILE A 15 -7.60 10.91 -22.03
CA ILE A 15 -8.60 10.97 -23.10
C ILE A 15 -8.45 9.75 -24.00
N SER A 16 -9.54 9.31 -24.63
CA SER A 16 -9.45 8.28 -25.67
C SER A 16 -8.66 8.83 -26.87
N GLY A 17 -7.69 8.04 -27.35
CA GLY A 17 -6.79 8.44 -28.43
C GLY A 17 -5.56 7.54 -28.52
N ASN A 18 -5.01 7.40 -29.73
CA ASN A 18 -3.84 6.55 -30.01
C ASN A 18 -2.62 7.34 -30.52
N ASP A 19 -2.72 8.67 -30.58
CA ASP A 19 -1.69 9.53 -31.14
C ASP A 19 -1.27 10.59 -30.13
N ILE A 20 0.05 10.83 -30.11
CA ILE A 20 0.64 11.94 -29.36
C ILE A 20 0.57 13.18 -30.24
N PRO A 21 0.13 14.33 -29.71
CA PRO A 21 0.04 15.56 -30.50
C PRO A 21 1.38 15.94 -31.17
N ASP A 22 1.34 16.39 -32.42
CA ASP A 22 2.52 16.70 -33.25
C ASP A 22 3.42 17.84 -32.72
N TRP A 23 3.04 18.51 -31.63
CA TRP A 23 3.82 19.58 -31.01
C TRP A 23 4.77 19.10 -29.90
N PHE A 24 4.81 17.80 -29.60
CA PHE A 24 5.77 17.25 -28.65
C PHE A 24 7.19 17.27 -29.24
N ASP A 25 8.18 17.69 -28.42
CA ASP A 25 9.57 17.87 -28.87
C ASP A 25 10.27 16.53 -29.16
N CYS A 26 9.93 15.48 -28.42
CA CYS A 26 10.47 14.13 -28.57
C CYS A 26 9.35 13.11 -28.46
N VAL A 27 9.27 12.17 -29.41
CA VAL A 27 8.29 11.06 -29.40
C VAL A 27 9.01 9.75 -29.69
N HIS A 28 8.80 8.74 -28.84
CA HIS A 28 9.36 7.39 -28.98
C HIS A 28 8.23 6.36 -29.03
N ASP A 29 8.42 5.29 -29.80
CA ASP A 29 7.52 4.13 -29.87
C ASP A 29 7.82 3.12 -28.74
N ASP A 30 7.99 3.61 -27.50
CA ASP A 30 8.32 2.77 -26.34
C ASP A 30 7.84 3.40 -25.01
N ASP A 31 7.92 2.63 -23.93
CA ASP A 31 7.65 3.07 -22.55
C ASP A 31 8.81 3.88 -21.93
N ILE A 32 9.97 3.88 -22.61
CA ILE A 32 11.18 4.61 -22.24
C ILE A 32 11.46 5.74 -23.22
N VAL A 33 11.77 6.92 -22.68
CA VAL A 33 12.25 8.07 -23.44
C VAL A 33 13.59 8.53 -22.91
N TYR A 34 14.56 8.69 -23.82
CA TYR A 34 15.88 9.21 -23.51
C TYR A 34 16.14 10.47 -24.32
N PHE A 35 16.51 11.56 -23.66
CA PHE A 35 16.85 12.81 -24.33
C PHE A 35 17.91 13.60 -23.56
N THR A 36 18.50 14.60 -24.23
CA THR A 36 19.38 15.59 -23.60
C THR A 36 18.66 16.92 -23.53
N VAL A 37 18.65 17.57 -22.36
CA VAL A 37 18.06 18.90 -22.20
C VAL A 37 18.81 19.88 -23.12
N PRO A 38 18.12 20.52 -24.08
CA PRO A 38 18.75 21.43 -25.02
C PRO A 38 19.20 22.71 -24.31
N GLN A 39 20.18 23.39 -24.89
CA GLN A 39 20.64 24.68 -24.39
C GLN A 39 19.47 25.69 -24.36
N SER A 40 19.20 26.25 -23.19
CA SER A 40 18.04 27.09 -22.92
C SER A 40 18.03 28.40 -23.72
N GLY A 41 19.21 28.89 -24.12
CA GLY A 41 19.36 30.16 -24.83
C GLY A 41 18.89 31.37 -24.02
N GLY A 42 18.97 31.29 -22.68
CA GLY A 42 18.51 32.35 -21.76
C GLY A 42 17.05 32.23 -21.30
N ARG A 43 16.35 31.15 -21.69
CA ARG A 43 15.02 30.79 -21.18
C ARG A 43 15.13 29.99 -19.88
N ASN A 44 14.14 30.05 -19.02
CA ASN A 44 14.13 29.27 -17.77
C ASN A 44 13.36 27.97 -17.97
N LEU A 45 14.01 26.82 -17.74
CA LEU A 45 13.31 25.53 -17.72
C LEU A 45 12.40 25.46 -16.50
N LYS A 46 11.09 25.43 -16.74
CA LYS A 46 10.06 25.42 -15.70
C LYS A 46 9.51 24.03 -15.42
N GLY A 47 9.64 23.09 -16.36
CA GLY A 47 9.26 21.70 -16.18
C GLY A 47 9.18 20.96 -17.50
N LEU A 48 8.47 19.84 -17.51
CA LEU A 48 8.15 19.10 -18.73
C LEU A 48 6.68 18.70 -18.78
N THR A 49 6.15 18.61 -19.99
CA THR A 49 4.89 17.96 -20.30
C THR A 49 5.20 16.56 -20.79
N LEU A 50 4.60 15.56 -20.16
CA LEU A 50 4.71 14.16 -20.53
C LEU A 50 3.37 13.69 -21.07
N SER A 51 3.39 12.96 -22.18
CA SER A 51 2.21 12.26 -22.69
C SER A 51 2.58 10.86 -23.14
N PHE A 52 1.70 9.90 -22.92
CA PHE A 52 1.90 8.55 -23.43
C PHE A 52 0.59 7.89 -23.79
N VAL A 53 0.66 7.03 -24.80
CA VAL A 53 -0.43 6.22 -25.29
C VAL A 53 -0.31 4.86 -24.63
N TYR A 54 -1.34 4.46 -23.89
CA TYR A 54 -1.38 3.17 -23.23
C TYR A 54 -2.66 2.40 -23.59
N SER A 55 -2.57 1.08 -23.57
CA SER A 55 -3.72 0.19 -23.68
C SER A 55 -3.93 -0.49 -22.33
N PRO A 56 -5.04 -0.24 -21.63
CA PRO A 56 -5.36 -0.99 -20.42
C PRO A 56 -5.60 -2.44 -20.81
N ASP A 57 -4.70 -3.34 -20.44
CA ASP A 57 -4.98 -4.77 -20.51
C ASP A 57 -5.89 -5.18 -19.34
N SER A 58 -6.64 -6.25 -19.55
CA SER A 58 -7.61 -6.90 -18.66
C SER A 58 -7.10 -7.26 -17.25
N PHE A 59 -5.82 -7.03 -16.94
CA PHE A 59 -5.19 -7.36 -15.67
C PHE A 59 -4.41 -6.19 -15.04
N ASN A 60 -5.03 -5.58 -14.02
CA ASN A 60 -4.44 -5.37 -12.68
C ASN A 60 -3.25 -4.39 -12.45
N SER A 61 -3.22 -3.18 -13.02
CA SER A 61 -2.50 -2.05 -12.37
C SER A 61 -3.47 -0.95 -11.94
N SER A 62 -3.36 -0.56 -10.67
CA SER A 62 -4.15 0.52 -10.05
C SER A 62 -3.46 1.90 -10.10
N HIS A 63 -2.25 1.96 -10.65
CA HIS A 63 -1.42 3.16 -10.67
C HIS A 63 -0.43 3.11 -11.84
N ILE A 64 -0.13 4.29 -12.41
CA ILE A 64 0.96 4.48 -13.37
C ILE A 64 2.15 5.00 -12.60
N SER A 65 3.32 4.39 -12.73
CA SER A 65 4.54 4.96 -12.15
C SER A 65 5.39 5.57 -13.26
N ILE A 66 5.82 6.81 -13.07
CA ILE A 66 6.77 7.49 -13.94
C ILE A 66 8.06 7.63 -13.14
N SER A 67 9.14 7.06 -13.62
CA SER A 67 10.48 7.30 -13.10
C SER A 67 11.21 8.27 -14.02
N ILE A 68 11.76 9.36 -13.47
CA ILE A 68 12.57 10.33 -14.20
C ILE A 68 13.97 10.35 -13.60
N LYS A 69 14.93 9.88 -14.39
CA LYS A 69 16.34 9.76 -14.02
C LYS A 69 17.13 10.84 -14.72
N ASN A 70 17.70 11.77 -13.94
CA ASN A 70 18.76 12.64 -14.41
C ASN A 70 20.08 11.87 -14.32
N MET A 71 20.55 11.41 -15.48
CA MET A 71 21.74 10.57 -15.63
C MET A 71 23.04 11.40 -15.52
N THR A 72 22.96 12.73 -15.62
CA THR A 72 24.12 13.63 -15.45
C THR A 72 24.35 13.93 -13.97
N GLU A 73 23.32 14.41 -13.28
CA GLU A 73 23.40 14.80 -11.86
C GLU A 73 23.23 13.64 -10.90
N GLY A 74 22.83 12.48 -11.43
CA GLY A 74 22.65 11.31 -10.61
C GLY A 74 21.48 11.44 -9.65
N THR A 75 20.30 11.80 -10.16
CA THR A 75 19.09 11.89 -9.33
C THR A 75 17.91 11.21 -9.99
N GLU A 76 17.13 10.48 -9.21
CA GLU A 76 15.88 9.86 -9.66
C GLU A 76 14.68 10.49 -8.95
N LEU A 77 13.64 10.80 -9.72
CA LEU A 77 12.34 11.24 -9.25
C LEU A 77 11.30 10.20 -9.66
N ASP A 78 10.82 9.42 -8.70
CA ASP A 78 9.68 8.53 -8.90
C ASP A 78 8.38 9.28 -8.62
N ALA A 79 7.45 9.24 -9.58
CA ALA A 79 6.10 9.77 -9.45
C ALA A 79 5.09 8.63 -9.63
N ARG A 80 4.30 8.35 -8.59
CA ARG A 80 3.15 7.44 -8.70
C ARG A 80 1.91 8.24 -9.00
N ILE A 81 1.14 7.84 -10.00
CA ILE A 81 -0.13 8.46 -10.38
C ILE A 81 -1.24 7.46 -10.15
N ALA A 82 -2.16 7.78 -9.26
CA ALA A 82 -3.38 7.02 -9.08
C ALA A 82 -4.31 7.23 -10.30
N LEU A 83 -4.73 6.15 -10.95
CA LEU A 83 -5.78 6.22 -11.97
C LEU A 83 -7.13 6.28 -11.26
N LEU A 84 -7.83 7.41 -11.37
CA LEU A 84 -9.14 7.63 -10.72
C LEU A 84 -10.33 6.97 -11.45
N SER A 85 -10.12 6.19 -12.52
CA SER A 85 -11.21 5.49 -13.19
C SER A 85 -10.72 4.30 -14.02
N SER A 86 -11.29 3.12 -13.78
CA SER A 86 -11.21 1.98 -14.69
C SER A 86 -12.07 2.25 -15.92
N CYS A 87 -11.46 2.79 -16.98
CA CYS A 87 -12.13 2.87 -18.27
C CYS A 87 -12.28 1.45 -18.84
N ARG A 88 -13.50 0.90 -18.78
CA ARG A 88 -13.87 -0.46 -19.23
C ARG A 88 -14.11 -0.56 -20.74
N THR A 89 -13.46 0.27 -21.54
CA THR A 89 -13.61 0.23 -23.00
C THR A 89 -12.31 -0.22 -23.65
N GLU A 90 -12.36 -1.26 -24.47
CA GLU A 90 -11.23 -1.67 -25.32
C GLU A 90 -10.81 -0.49 -26.19
N GLY A 91 -9.53 -0.11 -26.14
CA GLY A 91 -9.01 1.02 -26.91
C GLY A 91 -7.73 1.61 -26.33
N TYR A 92 -7.13 2.54 -27.07
CA TYR A 92 -5.97 3.31 -26.63
C TYR A 92 -6.41 4.58 -25.91
N TYR A 93 -5.67 4.91 -24.86
CA TYR A 93 -5.85 6.12 -24.09
C TYR A 93 -4.58 6.93 -24.12
N LEU A 94 -4.73 8.22 -24.29
CA LEU A 94 -3.66 9.19 -24.17
C LEU A 94 -3.74 9.78 -22.77
N TRP A 95 -2.70 9.55 -21.96
CA TRP A 95 -2.49 10.32 -20.75
C TRP A 95 -1.59 11.52 -21.06
N GLN A 96 -1.89 12.69 -20.50
CA GLN A 96 -1.02 13.86 -20.53
C GLN A 96 -0.97 14.54 -19.15
N GLY A 97 0.23 14.81 -18.64
CA GLY A 97 0.47 15.52 -17.38
C GLY A 97 1.71 16.39 -17.43
N GLN A 98 1.92 17.17 -16.36
CA GLN A 98 3.04 18.11 -16.25
C GLN A 98 3.78 17.95 -14.92
N LEU A 99 5.11 17.99 -15.00
CA LEU A 99 6.01 17.85 -13.85
C LEU A 99 6.89 19.10 -13.75
N SER A 100 6.91 19.70 -12.55
CA SER A 100 7.63 20.95 -12.29
C SER A 100 9.13 20.72 -12.21
N ASN A 101 9.91 21.65 -12.79
CA ASN A 101 11.36 21.65 -12.61
C ASN A 101 11.78 22.06 -11.19
N ASP A 102 10.86 22.59 -10.38
CA ASP A 102 11.11 22.77 -8.95
C ASP A 102 11.35 21.43 -8.24
N GLU A 103 10.77 20.33 -8.74
CA GLU A 103 11.03 18.98 -8.25
C GLU A 103 12.11 18.25 -9.08
N LEU A 104 12.06 18.37 -10.42
CA LEU A 104 12.98 17.65 -11.31
C LEU A 104 14.44 18.15 -11.24
N LYS A 105 14.64 19.45 -10.98
CA LYS A 105 15.96 20.11 -10.91
C LYS A 105 16.88 19.87 -12.13
N LEU A 106 16.30 19.76 -13.33
CA LEU A 106 17.03 19.61 -14.58
C LEU A 106 17.68 20.92 -15.04
N GLN A 107 18.84 20.80 -15.68
CA GLN A 107 19.65 21.88 -16.24
C GLN A 107 20.00 21.63 -17.71
N ASP A 108 20.52 22.67 -18.37
CA ASP A 108 20.99 22.58 -19.76
C ASP A 108 22.08 21.52 -19.91
N GLY A 109 21.91 20.60 -20.86
CA GLY A 109 22.87 19.52 -21.12
C GLY A 109 22.66 18.25 -20.27
N ASP A 110 21.69 18.24 -19.35
CA ASP A 110 21.36 17.03 -18.59
C ASP A 110 20.86 15.92 -19.50
N LYS A 111 21.37 14.70 -19.29
CA LYS A 111 20.89 13.48 -19.93
C LYS A 111 19.77 12.91 -19.08
N VAL A 112 18.57 12.80 -19.64
CA VAL A 112 17.37 12.42 -18.91
C VAL A 112 16.78 11.15 -19.51
N LEU A 113 16.51 10.17 -18.65
CA LEU A 113 15.76 8.96 -18.99
C LEU A 113 14.42 9.00 -18.23
N ILE A 114 13.33 8.85 -18.97
CA ILE A 114 11.98 8.74 -18.43
C ILE A 114 11.49 7.33 -18.72
N GLU A 115 11.00 6.65 -17.69
CA GLU A 115 10.48 5.29 -17.76
C GLU A 115 9.04 5.29 -17.25
N ILE A 116 8.09 4.83 -18.07
CA ILE A 116 6.68 4.75 -17.71
C ILE A 116 6.33 3.30 -17.42
N ILE A 117 6.19 3.01 -16.14
CA ILE A 117 5.86 1.68 -15.64
C ILE A 117 4.33 1.59 -15.55
N CYS A 118 3.71 1.14 -16.64
CA CYS A 118 2.33 0.68 -16.71
C CYS A 118 2.15 -0.40 -17.79
N TYR A 119 1.05 -1.15 -17.77
CA TYR A 119 0.83 -2.20 -18.77
C TYR A 119 0.60 -1.60 -20.17
N GLN A 120 1.43 -2.03 -21.13
CA GLN A 120 1.40 -1.71 -22.56
C GLN A 120 1.36 -0.21 -22.89
N VAL A 121 2.49 0.48 -22.74
CA VAL A 121 2.73 1.79 -23.39
C VAL A 121 3.16 1.55 -24.83
N LYS A 122 2.57 2.31 -25.76
CA LYS A 122 2.88 2.22 -27.20
C LYS A 122 3.74 3.36 -27.69
N LYS A 123 3.50 4.55 -27.16
CA LYS A 123 4.19 5.77 -27.54
C LYS A 123 4.32 6.66 -26.34
N THR A 124 5.46 7.34 -26.24
CA THR A 124 5.72 8.32 -25.20
C THR A 124 6.28 9.60 -25.83
N GLY A 125 5.77 10.73 -25.36
CA GLY A 125 6.05 12.07 -25.85
C GLY A 125 6.49 12.97 -24.70
N VAL A 126 7.60 13.66 -24.88
CA VAL A 126 8.13 14.63 -23.93
C VAL A 126 8.26 15.99 -24.61
N SER A 127 7.79 17.04 -23.93
CA SER A 127 8.01 18.43 -24.35
C SER A 127 8.45 19.28 -23.17
N LEU A 128 9.47 20.12 -23.38
CA LEU A 128 10.03 20.94 -22.32
C LEU A 128 9.28 22.26 -22.19
N VAL A 129 8.96 22.64 -20.96
CA VAL A 129 8.19 23.85 -20.66
C VAL A 129 9.14 24.96 -20.23
N TRP A 130 9.23 26.01 -21.04
CA TRP A 130 10.11 27.17 -20.82
C TRP A 130 9.30 28.40 -20.41
N ASP A 131 9.81 29.17 -19.45
CA ASP A 131 9.33 30.51 -19.02
C ASP A 131 7.85 30.62 -18.60
N LYS A 132 7.14 29.50 -18.46
CA LYS A 132 5.73 29.41 -18.08
C LYS A 132 5.60 29.09 -16.59
N ILE A 133 4.68 29.77 -15.89
CA ILE A 133 4.39 29.47 -14.47
C ILE A 133 3.74 28.09 -14.39
N MET A 134 4.27 27.23 -13.52
CA MET A 134 3.73 25.91 -13.19
C MET A 134 3.20 25.96 -11.75
N ASN A 135 1.92 25.61 -11.57
CA ASN A 135 1.25 25.64 -10.27
C ASN A 135 1.10 24.21 -9.72
N GLU A 136 1.80 23.92 -8.62
CA GLU A 136 1.72 22.67 -7.87
C GLU A 136 0.30 22.47 -7.31
N ASN A 137 -0.42 21.45 -7.77
CA ASN A 137 -1.72 21.04 -7.24
C ASN A 137 -1.56 19.77 -6.39
N MET A 138 -1.58 19.95 -5.06
CA MET A 138 -1.25 18.92 -4.06
C MET A 138 -2.49 18.26 -3.41
N ILE A 139 -3.64 18.25 -4.09
CA ILE A 139 -4.93 17.88 -3.48
C ILE A 139 -4.97 16.41 -3.02
N ASP A 140 -4.09 15.54 -3.51
CA ASP A 140 -4.05 14.10 -3.19
C ASP A 140 -2.69 13.60 -2.61
N TYR A 141 -2.13 14.33 -1.66
CA TYR A 141 -0.82 14.02 -1.03
C TYR A 141 -0.73 12.63 -0.36
N HIS A 142 -1.85 11.93 -0.17
CA HIS A 142 -1.90 10.60 0.44
C HIS A 142 -1.90 9.43 -0.56
N LEU A 143 -2.05 9.70 -1.86
CA LEU A 143 -2.13 8.67 -2.91
C LEU A 143 -0.86 8.57 -3.76
N CYS A 144 0.02 9.58 -3.69
CA CYS A 144 1.16 9.74 -4.58
C CYS A 144 2.35 10.33 -3.81
N THR A 145 3.56 9.79 -4.00
CA THR A 145 4.79 10.21 -3.29
C THR A 145 5.89 10.50 -4.30
N TYR A 146 6.50 11.70 -4.25
CA TYR A 146 7.83 11.91 -4.83
C TYR A 146 8.89 11.34 -3.89
N GLU A 147 9.63 10.35 -4.35
CA GLU A 147 10.78 9.82 -3.62
C GLU A 147 12.05 10.18 -4.37
N ARG A 148 12.78 11.18 -3.85
CA ARG A 148 14.05 11.60 -4.42
C ARG A 148 15.18 10.76 -3.84
N ARG A 149 15.87 10.01 -4.69
CA ARG A 149 17.00 9.16 -4.28
C ARG A 149 18.28 9.57 -5.01
N PRO A 150 19.45 9.55 -4.35
CA PRO A 150 20.73 9.73 -5.03
C PRO A 150 20.96 8.54 -5.97
N TYR A 151 21.18 8.83 -7.24
CA TYR A 151 21.56 7.92 -8.33
C TYR A 151 23.03 8.17 -8.68
N LEU A 152 23.96 7.68 -7.86
CA LEU A 152 25.35 7.56 -8.29
C LEU A 152 25.59 6.11 -8.67
N VAL A 153 25.23 5.71 -9.88
CA VAL A 153 25.58 4.39 -10.37
C VAL A 153 25.86 4.50 -11.87
N ASN A 154 27.07 4.12 -12.28
CA ASN A 154 27.36 3.93 -13.70
C ASN A 154 26.44 2.82 -14.24
N ASP A 155 26.00 2.88 -15.50
CA ASP A 155 25.19 1.81 -16.11
C ASP A 155 25.87 0.42 -16.02
N ASP A 156 27.20 0.36 -15.85
CA ASP A 156 27.96 -0.87 -15.64
C ASP A 156 27.72 -1.55 -14.27
N ASP A 157 27.12 -0.86 -13.30
CA ASP A 157 26.90 -1.39 -11.95
C ASP A 157 25.42 -1.79 -11.71
N ILE A 158 24.57 -1.77 -12.75
CA ILE A 158 23.20 -2.28 -12.70
C ILE A 158 22.97 -3.29 -13.83
N ILE A 159 22.45 -4.46 -13.49
CA ILE A 159 21.92 -5.40 -14.47
C ILE A 159 20.40 -5.39 -14.31
N HIS A 160 19.68 -4.99 -15.35
CA HIS A 160 18.23 -4.90 -15.37
C HIS A 160 17.67 -5.64 -16.59
N ILE A 161 16.90 -6.69 -16.32
CA ILE A 161 16.19 -7.49 -17.32
C ILE A 161 14.80 -7.78 -16.76
N GLU A 162 13.76 -7.50 -17.54
CA GLU A 162 12.38 -7.81 -17.18
C GLU A 162 11.68 -8.65 -18.24
N TYR A 163 10.84 -9.58 -17.79
CA TYR A 163 9.93 -10.39 -18.61
C TYR A 163 10.62 -11.18 -19.75
N ASP A 164 11.91 -11.50 -19.60
CA ASP A 164 12.64 -12.32 -20.57
C ASP A 164 12.46 -13.81 -20.31
N ASN A 165 11.64 -14.43 -21.17
CA ASN A 165 11.32 -15.85 -21.11
C ASN A 165 12.42 -16.78 -21.66
N HIS A 166 13.52 -16.24 -22.21
CA HIS A 166 14.64 -17.04 -22.73
C HIS A 166 15.73 -17.28 -21.67
N ILE A 167 15.77 -16.45 -20.62
CA ILE A 167 16.77 -16.57 -19.57
C ILE A 167 16.40 -17.73 -18.64
N THR A 168 17.13 -18.82 -18.80
CA THR A 168 16.98 -20.00 -17.93
C THR A 168 18.02 -20.04 -16.79
N LYS A 169 19.14 -19.34 -16.97
CA LYS A 169 20.24 -19.22 -16.00
C LYS A 169 20.80 -17.80 -16.05
N SER A 170 21.20 -17.27 -14.91
CA SER A 170 21.89 -15.98 -14.88
C SER A 170 23.31 -16.09 -15.46
N PRO A 171 23.89 -14.98 -15.96
CA PRO A 171 25.28 -14.96 -16.43
C PRO A 171 26.26 -15.08 -15.26
N ASP A 172 27.54 -15.27 -15.58
CA ASP A 172 28.62 -15.14 -14.61
C ASP A 172 28.82 -13.67 -14.23
N PHE A 173 28.53 -13.34 -12.97
CA PHE A 173 28.66 -11.99 -12.43
C PHE A 173 30.10 -11.56 -12.10
N SER A 174 31.09 -12.45 -12.24
CA SER A 174 32.51 -12.11 -12.00
C SER A 174 33.02 -10.97 -12.89
N LYS A 175 32.36 -10.76 -14.04
CA LYS A 175 32.63 -9.69 -15.00
C LYS A 175 32.07 -8.32 -14.60
N PHE A 176 31.24 -8.27 -13.55
CA PHE A 176 30.59 -7.06 -13.05
C PHE A 176 30.96 -6.84 -11.58
N PRO A 177 32.26 -6.65 -11.26
CA PRO A 177 32.73 -6.59 -9.87
C PRO A 177 32.16 -5.41 -9.07
N ASN A 178 31.70 -4.37 -9.76
CA ASN A 178 31.11 -3.19 -9.15
C ASN A 178 29.58 -3.25 -9.00
N LEU A 179 28.93 -4.34 -9.45
CA LEU A 179 27.47 -4.46 -9.50
C LEU A 179 26.81 -4.11 -8.16
N GLU A 180 25.94 -3.11 -8.18
CA GLU A 180 25.20 -2.60 -7.03
C GLU A 180 23.75 -3.07 -7.02
N LYS A 181 23.14 -3.27 -8.19
CA LYS A 181 21.74 -3.69 -8.33
C LYS A 181 21.58 -4.76 -9.39
N LEU A 182 20.87 -5.82 -9.05
CA LEU A 182 20.47 -6.88 -9.97
C LEU A 182 18.95 -6.99 -10.00
N ILE A 183 18.35 -6.78 -11.17
CA ILE A 183 16.91 -6.88 -11.41
C ILE A 183 16.72 -7.88 -12.55
N LEU A 184 16.14 -9.04 -12.24
CA LEU A 184 15.72 -10.09 -13.17
C LEU A 184 14.24 -10.39 -12.91
N LYS A 185 13.37 -9.43 -13.20
CA LYS A 185 11.93 -9.53 -12.89
C LYS A 185 11.19 -10.27 -14.00
N GLY A 186 10.19 -11.10 -13.68
CA GLY A 186 9.38 -11.79 -14.69
C GLY A 186 10.17 -12.74 -15.60
N CYS A 187 11.41 -13.11 -15.22
CA CYS A 187 12.19 -14.11 -15.95
C CYS A 187 11.69 -15.51 -15.54
N GLU A 188 10.47 -15.87 -15.97
CA GLU A 188 9.71 -17.02 -15.45
C GLU A 188 10.49 -18.34 -15.53
N HIS A 189 11.32 -18.50 -16.57
CA HIS A 189 12.11 -19.69 -16.85
C HIS A 189 13.46 -19.75 -16.12
N LEU A 190 13.84 -18.68 -15.39
CA LEU A 190 15.11 -18.60 -14.65
C LEU A 190 15.08 -19.56 -13.47
N TYR A 191 15.81 -20.67 -13.57
CA TYR A 191 15.86 -21.68 -12.52
C TYR A 191 17.16 -21.67 -11.71
N LYS A 192 18.19 -20.94 -12.16
CA LYS A 192 19.51 -20.94 -11.52
C LYS A 192 20.20 -19.57 -11.60
N ILE A 193 20.56 -19.05 -10.43
CA ILE A 193 21.50 -17.93 -10.28
C ILE A 193 22.93 -18.47 -10.20
N HIS A 194 23.85 -17.85 -10.95
CA HIS A 194 25.25 -18.19 -10.96
C HIS A 194 25.92 -17.86 -9.61
N SER A 195 26.80 -18.74 -9.12
CA SER A 195 27.38 -18.61 -7.77
C SER A 195 28.26 -17.37 -7.59
N SER A 196 28.82 -16.77 -8.64
CA SER A 196 29.64 -15.55 -8.50
C SER A 196 28.88 -14.34 -7.92
N ILE A 197 27.54 -14.37 -7.89
CA ILE A 197 26.73 -13.35 -7.18
C ILE A 197 27.16 -13.17 -5.71
N GLY A 198 27.61 -14.26 -5.06
CA GLY A 198 28.03 -14.23 -3.66
C GLY A 198 29.38 -13.54 -3.40
N HIS A 199 30.11 -13.16 -4.45
CA HIS A 199 31.38 -12.42 -4.35
C HIS A 199 31.21 -10.92 -4.60
N LEU A 200 30.00 -10.46 -4.92
CA LEU A 200 29.74 -9.05 -5.19
C LEU A 200 29.66 -8.27 -3.87
N GLU A 201 30.68 -7.45 -3.61
CA GLU A 201 30.82 -6.71 -2.35
C GLU A 201 30.00 -5.41 -2.30
N ARG A 202 29.51 -4.94 -3.45
CA ARG A 202 28.71 -3.70 -3.58
C ARG A 202 27.23 -3.97 -3.85
N LEU A 203 26.85 -5.21 -4.09
CA LEU A 203 25.48 -5.58 -4.46
C LEU A 203 24.54 -5.31 -3.28
N SER A 204 23.70 -4.29 -3.42
CA SER A 204 22.78 -3.81 -2.38
C SER A 204 21.34 -4.26 -2.61
N LEU A 205 20.94 -4.46 -3.88
CA LEU A 205 19.59 -4.84 -4.26
C LEU A 205 19.61 -6.05 -5.19
N VAL A 206 18.80 -7.06 -4.85
CA VAL A 206 18.52 -8.21 -5.71
C VAL A 206 17.01 -8.38 -5.85
N ASN A 207 16.52 -8.20 -7.07
CA ASN A 207 15.13 -8.39 -7.43
C ASN A 207 14.99 -9.54 -8.43
N LEU A 208 14.35 -10.62 -7.98
CA LEU A 208 14.04 -11.82 -8.77
C LEU A 208 12.53 -12.06 -8.80
N GLU A 209 11.73 -11.00 -8.66
CA GLU A 209 10.27 -11.09 -8.66
C GLU A 209 9.75 -11.85 -9.90
N ASP A 210 8.77 -12.72 -9.70
CA ASP A 210 8.14 -13.57 -10.72
C ASP A 210 9.12 -14.48 -11.49
N CYS A 211 10.27 -14.84 -10.89
CA CYS A 211 11.13 -15.94 -11.36
C CYS A 211 10.56 -17.30 -10.93
N GLU A 212 9.44 -17.73 -11.53
CA GLU A 212 8.66 -18.88 -11.08
C GLU A 212 9.44 -20.21 -10.99
N MET A 213 10.40 -20.42 -11.89
CA MET A 213 11.20 -21.64 -11.93
C MET A 213 12.35 -21.68 -10.90
N LEU A 214 12.63 -20.57 -10.21
CA LEU A 214 13.72 -20.47 -9.23
C LEU A 214 13.37 -21.25 -7.95
N ARG A 215 14.27 -22.15 -7.55
CA ARG A 215 14.07 -23.01 -6.37
C ARG A 215 14.89 -22.61 -5.14
N ASP A 216 16.09 -22.07 -5.36
CA ASP A 216 17.00 -21.64 -4.31
C ASP A 216 18.05 -20.65 -4.89
N LEU A 217 18.80 -20.02 -4.01
CA LEU A 217 19.97 -19.19 -4.30
C LEU A 217 21.26 -19.96 -3.98
N PRO A 218 22.38 -19.67 -4.67
CA PRO A 218 23.63 -20.38 -4.42
C PRO A 218 24.11 -20.15 -2.98
N LEU A 219 24.68 -21.17 -2.32
CA LEU A 219 25.02 -21.12 -0.87
C LEU A 219 25.88 -19.91 -0.45
N ASN A 220 26.75 -19.42 -1.34
CA ASN A 220 27.59 -18.26 -1.06
C ASN A 220 26.85 -16.92 -1.19
N PHE A 221 25.68 -16.86 -1.85
CA PHE A 221 24.80 -15.69 -1.87
C PHE A 221 24.47 -15.23 -0.46
N TYR A 222 24.12 -16.17 0.42
CA TYR A 222 23.72 -15.89 1.80
C TYR A 222 24.87 -15.33 2.67
N LYS A 223 26.12 -15.38 2.19
CA LYS A 223 27.28 -14.78 2.87
C LYS A 223 27.48 -13.30 2.53
N SER A 224 26.67 -12.74 1.63
CA SER A 224 26.78 -11.34 1.25
C SER A 224 26.53 -10.42 2.43
N LYS A 225 27.43 -9.45 2.62
CA LYS A 225 27.34 -8.42 3.65
C LYS A 225 26.86 -7.07 3.11
N SER A 226 26.57 -6.98 1.82
CA SER A 226 26.19 -5.74 1.15
C SER A 226 24.70 -5.66 0.83
N ILE A 227 24.03 -6.81 0.64
CA ILE A 227 22.62 -6.85 0.24
C ILE A 227 21.74 -6.27 1.35
N GLU A 228 21.04 -5.19 1.02
CA GLU A 228 20.08 -4.52 1.88
C GLU A 228 18.64 -4.90 1.54
N THR A 229 18.36 -5.18 0.25
CA THR A 229 17.02 -5.52 -0.25
C THR A 229 17.04 -6.79 -1.09
N LEU A 230 16.24 -7.77 -0.70
CA LEU A 230 16.00 -9.01 -1.44
C LEU A 230 14.51 -9.17 -1.76
N ILE A 231 14.19 -9.29 -3.05
CA ILE A 231 12.84 -9.48 -3.57
C ILE A 231 12.78 -10.82 -4.32
N LEU A 232 11.90 -11.70 -3.84
CA LEU A 232 11.61 -13.06 -4.31
C LEU A 232 10.10 -13.27 -4.48
N ASN A 233 9.32 -12.18 -4.54
CA ASN A 233 7.87 -12.29 -4.70
C ASN A 233 7.54 -13.12 -5.94
N GLY A 234 6.55 -14.01 -5.87
CA GLY A 234 6.13 -14.78 -7.05
C GLY A 234 7.11 -15.87 -7.51
N CYS A 235 8.25 -16.07 -6.83
CA CYS A 235 9.10 -17.26 -7.03
C CYS A 235 8.39 -18.51 -6.50
N SER A 236 7.40 -18.98 -7.25
CA SER A 236 6.41 -19.97 -6.81
C SER A 236 6.97 -21.35 -6.49
N ARG A 237 8.22 -21.65 -6.89
CA ARG A 237 8.95 -22.89 -6.56
C ARG A 237 10.07 -22.71 -5.54
N PHE A 238 10.20 -21.54 -4.93
CA PHE A 238 11.20 -21.27 -3.92
C PHE A 238 10.74 -21.84 -2.56
N GLU A 239 11.30 -22.98 -2.16
CA GLU A 239 10.74 -23.83 -1.08
C GLU A 239 11.32 -23.57 0.32
N ASP A 240 12.55 -23.10 0.42
CA ASP A 240 13.23 -22.95 1.70
C ASP A 240 14.14 -21.71 1.71
N LEU A 241 13.99 -20.88 2.75
CA LEU A 241 14.97 -19.85 3.06
C LEU A 241 16.12 -20.50 3.84
N ALA A 242 17.29 -20.64 3.24
CA ALA A 242 18.40 -21.37 3.85
C ALA A 242 18.88 -20.75 5.18
N ASP A 243 19.40 -21.59 6.08
CA ASP A 243 19.98 -21.17 7.37
C ASP A 243 21.11 -20.13 7.23
N GLY A 244 21.75 -20.08 6.06
CA GLY A 244 22.77 -19.09 5.68
C GLY A 244 22.30 -17.64 5.77
N VAL A 245 20.97 -17.38 5.74
CA VAL A 245 20.41 -16.03 5.90
C VAL A 245 20.93 -15.31 7.15
N ARG A 246 21.39 -16.06 8.17
CA ARG A 246 22.09 -15.54 9.36
C ARG A 246 23.18 -14.53 9.04
N ASP A 247 23.90 -14.75 7.94
CA ASP A 247 25.13 -14.02 7.61
C ASP A 247 24.85 -12.74 6.78
N MET A 248 23.61 -12.55 6.32
CA MET A 248 23.16 -11.37 5.56
C MET A 248 22.89 -10.15 6.48
N VAL A 249 23.92 -9.72 7.22
CA VAL A 249 23.80 -8.74 8.31
C VAL A 249 23.29 -7.35 7.90
N SER A 250 23.38 -6.99 6.62
CA SER A 250 22.93 -5.69 6.10
C SER A 250 21.48 -5.71 5.60
N LEU A 251 20.83 -6.87 5.57
CA LEU A 251 19.48 -7.01 5.02
C LEU A 251 18.47 -6.21 5.85
N LYS A 252 17.81 -5.26 5.19
CA LYS A 252 16.74 -4.39 5.73
C LYS A 252 15.37 -4.81 5.24
N ILE A 253 15.26 -5.30 4.00
CA ILE A 253 13.99 -5.65 3.37
C ILE A 253 14.09 -7.06 2.77
N LEU A 254 13.20 -7.94 3.21
CA LEU A 254 12.98 -9.25 2.62
C LEU A 254 11.53 -9.37 2.15
N ARG A 255 11.33 -9.51 0.84
CA ARG A 255 10.04 -9.78 0.22
C ARG A 255 10.08 -11.16 -0.41
N ALA A 256 9.27 -12.09 0.10
CA ALA A 256 9.11 -13.44 -0.43
C ALA A 256 7.64 -13.83 -0.33
N ASN A 257 6.75 -12.97 -0.85
CA ASN A 257 5.33 -13.29 -0.93
C ASN A 257 5.09 -14.28 -2.08
N LYS A 258 4.05 -15.12 -1.99
CA LYS A 258 3.66 -16.07 -3.06
C LYS A 258 4.83 -16.98 -3.48
N THR A 259 5.60 -17.45 -2.50
CA THR A 259 6.64 -18.46 -2.70
C THR A 259 6.18 -19.82 -2.17
N ALA A 260 7.00 -20.87 -2.31
CA ALA A 260 6.71 -22.19 -1.77
C ALA A 260 7.29 -22.41 -0.37
N ILE A 261 7.61 -21.35 0.39
CA ILE A 261 8.35 -21.46 1.64
C ILE A 261 7.56 -22.25 2.68
N ARG A 262 8.12 -23.37 3.15
CA ARG A 262 7.51 -24.25 4.17
C ARG A 262 8.13 -24.06 5.55
N ARG A 263 9.34 -23.52 5.64
CA ARG A 263 10.07 -23.32 6.89
C ARG A 263 10.82 -21.99 6.87
N ILE A 264 10.67 -21.22 7.94
CA ILE A 264 11.51 -20.05 8.21
C ILE A 264 12.64 -20.49 9.16
N PRO A 265 13.91 -20.31 8.80
CA PRO A 265 15.04 -20.73 9.62
C PRO A 265 15.06 -19.93 10.92
N SER A 266 15.36 -20.59 12.05
CA SER A 266 15.48 -19.91 13.35
C SER A 266 16.59 -18.86 13.37
N SER A 267 17.55 -18.98 12.44
CA SER A 267 18.64 -18.04 12.26
C SER A 267 18.22 -16.67 11.73
N ILE A 268 16.98 -16.50 11.23
CA ILE A 268 16.44 -15.21 10.77
C ILE A 268 16.55 -14.12 11.83
N ILE A 269 16.52 -14.48 13.12
CA ILE A 269 16.66 -13.57 14.28
C ILE A 269 18.00 -12.83 14.34
N LYS A 270 18.98 -13.26 13.53
CA LYS A 270 20.32 -12.67 13.44
C LYS A 270 20.36 -11.47 12.50
N LEU A 271 19.33 -11.26 11.68
CA LEU A 271 19.16 -10.10 10.81
C LEU A 271 18.80 -8.83 11.60
N LYS A 272 19.76 -8.26 12.35
CA LYS A 272 19.52 -7.12 13.25
C LYS A 272 19.11 -5.83 12.55
N ASN A 273 19.32 -5.74 11.23
CA ASN A 273 18.94 -4.61 10.41
C ASN A 273 17.59 -4.78 9.70
N LEU A 274 16.91 -5.92 9.84
CA LEU A 274 15.67 -6.19 9.14
C LEU A 274 14.56 -5.26 9.64
N GLU A 275 13.99 -4.48 8.73
CA GLU A 275 12.90 -3.52 8.96
C GLU A 275 11.58 -4.01 8.40
N HIS A 276 11.62 -4.73 7.26
CA HIS A 276 10.44 -5.23 6.56
C HIS A 276 10.60 -6.71 6.22
N LEU A 277 9.67 -7.53 6.72
CA LEU A 277 9.56 -8.95 6.42
C LEU A 277 8.19 -9.27 5.82
N LEU A 278 8.15 -9.57 4.53
CA LEU A 278 6.91 -9.86 3.80
C LEU A 278 6.96 -11.31 3.31
N LEU A 279 6.09 -12.15 3.86
CA LEU A 279 6.01 -13.59 3.67
C LEU A 279 4.58 -14.06 3.38
N ALA A 280 3.73 -13.19 2.83
CA ALA A 280 2.34 -13.51 2.53
C ALA A 280 2.22 -14.66 1.53
N ASN A 281 1.17 -15.46 1.63
CA ASN A 281 0.83 -16.55 0.71
C ASN A 281 1.95 -17.59 0.61
N ASN A 282 2.33 -18.13 1.78
CA ASN A 282 3.31 -19.20 1.95
C ASN A 282 2.72 -20.37 2.75
N TYR A 283 3.50 -21.44 2.92
CA TYR A 283 3.04 -22.74 3.43
C TYR A 283 3.66 -23.13 4.78
N PHE A 284 4.30 -22.21 5.49
CA PHE A 284 4.83 -22.49 6.83
C PHE A 284 3.73 -22.53 7.88
N ARG A 285 3.87 -23.45 8.85
CA ARG A 285 2.92 -23.62 9.96
C ARG A 285 3.22 -22.75 11.18
N SER A 286 4.46 -22.33 11.32
CA SER A 286 4.94 -21.50 12.42
C SER A 286 6.15 -20.69 11.99
N LEU A 287 6.42 -19.62 12.73
CA LEU A 287 7.67 -18.86 12.64
C LEU A 287 8.52 -19.10 13.90
N PRO A 288 9.85 -18.93 13.83
CA PRO A 288 10.65 -18.74 15.04
C PRO A 288 10.29 -17.42 15.72
N SER A 289 10.53 -17.30 17.04
CA SER A 289 10.36 -16.04 17.76
C SER A 289 11.14 -14.91 17.08
N LEU A 290 10.44 -13.82 16.76
CA LEU A 290 10.98 -12.65 16.07
C LEU A 290 11.33 -11.50 17.03
N ALA A 291 11.14 -11.68 18.33
CA ALA A 291 11.35 -10.67 19.37
C ALA A 291 12.74 -10.00 19.32
N ALA A 292 13.76 -10.73 18.84
CA ALA A 292 15.13 -10.24 18.74
C ALA A 292 15.41 -9.34 17.50
N LEU A 293 14.44 -9.17 16.60
CA LEU A 293 14.51 -8.28 15.43
C LEU A 293 14.11 -6.86 15.81
N SER A 294 14.95 -6.17 16.57
CA SER A 294 14.63 -4.88 17.21
C SER A 294 14.34 -3.72 16.25
N LYS A 295 14.68 -3.84 14.96
CA LYS A 295 14.39 -2.83 13.92
C LYS A 295 13.18 -3.19 13.06
N LEU A 296 12.56 -4.35 13.24
CA LEU A 296 11.43 -4.79 12.42
C LEU A 296 10.22 -3.89 12.68
N LYS A 297 9.76 -3.21 11.63
CA LYS A 297 8.62 -2.29 11.64
C LYS A 297 7.38 -2.92 11.02
N VAL A 298 7.55 -3.75 9.99
CA VAL A 298 6.45 -4.35 9.23
C VAL A 298 6.64 -5.85 9.09
N LEU A 299 5.63 -6.61 9.50
CA LEU A 299 5.51 -8.06 9.28
C LEU A 299 4.23 -8.36 8.51
N SER A 300 4.36 -9.03 7.35
CA SER A 300 3.23 -9.46 6.54
C SER A 300 3.23 -10.98 6.35
N LEU A 301 2.15 -11.61 6.79
CA LEU A 301 1.85 -13.04 6.81
C LEU A 301 0.46 -13.33 6.19
N ASN A 302 -0.10 -12.39 5.42
CA ASN A 302 -1.41 -12.54 4.81
C ASN A 302 -1.51 -13.83 3.99
N ALA A 303 -2.66 -14.49 3.98
CA ALA A 303 -2.96 -15.69 3.22
C ALA A 303 -2.02 -16.88 3.49
N CYS A 304 -1.33 -16.91 4.65
CA CYS A 304 -0.58 -18.10 5.09
C CYS A 304 -1.55 -19.13 5.67
N ARG A 305 -2.18 -19.92 4.78
CA ARG A 305 -3.32 -20.79 5.12
C ARG A 305 -2.99 -21.91 6.11
N GLU A 306 -1.73 -22.30 6.24
CA GLU A 306 -1.27 -23.33 7.17
C GLU A 306 -0.75 -22.77 8.51
N LEU A 307 -0.64 -21.45 8.65
CA LEU A 307 -0.07 -20.79 9.83
C LEU A 307 -0.97 -21.00 11.05
N ARG A 308 -0.43 -21.64 12.10
CA ARG A 308 -1.16 -21.93 13.35
C ARG A 308 -0.86 -20.99 14.49
N ALA A 309 0.36 -20.45 14.53
CA ALA A 309 0.80 -19.59 15.61
C ALA A 309 1.73 -18.51 15.11
N ILE A 310 1.48 -17.27 15.55
CA ILE A 310 2.46 -16.18 15.46
C ILE A 310 3.22 -16.17 16.81
N PRO A 311 4.56 -16.25 16.81
CA PRO A 311 5.36 -16.27 18.04
C PRO A 311 5.62 -14.83 18.53
N ASP A 312 6.41 -14.68 19.61
CA ASP A 312 6.78 -13.37 20.15
C ASP A 312 7.37 -12.44 19.09
N LEU A 313 6.86 -11.20 19.08
CA LEU A 313 7.20 -10.14 18.15
C LEU A 313 8.02 -9.04 18.85
N PRO A 314 8.82 -8.27 18.10
CA PRO A 314 9.59 -7.17 18.69
C PRO A 314 8.66 -6.02 19.12
N LYS A 315 8.92 -5.43 20.29
CA LYS A 315 8.11 -4.32 20.86
C LYS A 315 8.04 -3.06 19.98
N LYS A 316 8.94 -2.92 19.00
CA LYS A 316 8.99 -1.82 18.04
C LYS A 316 8.20 -2.07 16.75
N LEU A 317 7.55 -3.23 16.62
CA LEU A 317 6.73 -3.54 15.46
C LEU A 317 5.57 -2.54 15.36
N CYS A 318 5.40 -1.96 14.17
CA CYS A 318 4.35 -0.97 13.89
C CYS A 318 3.15 -1.59 13.17
N VAL A 319 3.39 -2.58 12.31
CA VAL A 319 2.36 -3.16 11.44
C VAL A 319 2.48 -4.68 11.43
N LEU A 320 1.39 -5.37 11.78
CA LEU A 320 1.22 -6.80 11.62
C LEU A 320 0.05 -7.09 10.67
N LYS A 321 0.32 -7.78 9.57
CA LYS A 321 -0.69 -8.25 8.62
C LYS A 321 -0.74 -9.78 8.61
N ALA A 322 -1.86 -10.39 8.95
CA ALA A 322 -2.09 -11.84 8.90
C ALA A 322 -3.57 -12.14 8.53
N ASN A 323 -4.11 -11.38 7.57
CA ASN A 323 -5.44 -11.63 7.00
C ASN A 323 -5.47 -12.96 6.25
N GLY A 324 -6.59 -13.69 6.28
CA GLY A 324 -6.76 -14.92 5.53
C GLY A 324 -5.91 -16.08 6.06
N CYS A 325 -5.69 -16.12 7.38
CA CYS A 325 -4.99 -17.20 8.09
C CYS A 325 -5.99 -18.04 8.91
N PRO A 326 -6.81 -18.89 8.26
CA PRO A 326 -7.94 -19.57 8.93
C PRO A 326 -7.50 -20.54 10.04
N GLU A 327 -6.29 -21.08 9.94
CA GLU A 327 -5.73 -22.02 10.91
C GLU A 327 -5.05 -21.33 12.11
N LEU A 328 -4.98 -20.00 12.14
CA LEU A 328 -4.31 -19.24 13.20
C LEU A 328 -5.06 -19.39 14.54
N GLU A 329 -4.43 -20.06 15.49
CA GLU A 329 -4.96 -20.34 16.83
C GLU A 329 -4.40 -19.39 17.89
N THR A 330 -3.12 -19.04 17.81
CA THR A 330 -2.45 -18.22 18.82
C THR A 330 -1.58 -17.10 18.23
N ILE A 331 -1.48 -16.02 18.99
CA ILE A 331 -0.74 -14.79 18.68
C ILE A 331 -0.04 -14.33 19.98
N PRO A 332 1.09 -13.60 19.94
CA PRO A 332 1.77 -13.15 21.16
C PRO A 332 0.93 -12.19 22.01
N ASP A 333 1.42 -11.90 23.22
CA ASP A 333 0.86 -10.89 24.11
C ASP A 333 1.22 -9.46 23.61
N PHE A 334 0.20 -8.63 23.44
CA PHE A 334 0.27 -7.25 22.94
C PHE A 334 0.45 -6.23 24.06
N SER A 335 0.50 -6.64 25.33
CA SER A 335 0.59 -5.77 26.51
C SER A 335 1.73 -4.74 26.41
N GLU A 336 2.82 -5.10 25.75
CA GLU A 336 4.05 -4.32 25.64
C GLU A 336 4.27 -3.71 24.24
N MET A 337 3.27 -3.77 23.35
CA MET A 337 3.39 -3.34 21.95
C MET A 337 3.02 -1.87 21.75
N SER A 338 3.72 -0.96 22.44
CA SER A 338 3.42 0.48 22.44
C SER A 338 3.64 1.21 21.10
N ASN A 339 4.31 0.58 20.13
CA ASN A 339 4.53 1.14 18.80
C ASN A 339 3.58 0.59 17.74
N MET A 340 2.74 -0.39 18.08
CA MET A 340 1.82 -0.97 17.11
C MET A 340 0.82 0.10 16.65
N ARG A 341 0.63 0.20 15.34
CA ARG A 341 -0.29 1.15 14.69
C ARG A 341 -1.38 0.41 13.93
N GLU A 342 -1.06 -0.72 13.33
CA GLU A 342 -2.00 -1.44 12.50
C GLU A 342 -1.92 -2.96 12.73
N LEU A 343 -3.08 -3.55 13.01
CA LEU A 343 -3.26 -4.98 13.18
C LEU A 343 -4.32 -5.48 12.19
N TYR A 344 -3.94 -6.42 11.33
CA TYR A 344 -4.87 -7.04 10.39
C TYR A 344 -4.87 -8.55 10.59
N LEU A 345 -6.02 -9.09 11.00
CA LEU A 345 -6.23 -10.50 11.33
C LEU A 345 -7.51 -11.05 10.68
N CYS A 346 -8.01 -10.44 9.62
CA CYS A 346 -9.27 -10.85 9.01
C CYS A 346 -9.30 -12.35 8.71
N ASP A 347 -10.45 -13.00 8.86
CA ASP A 347 -10.65 -14.43 8.60
C ASP A 347 -9.71 -15.37 9.38
N SER A 348 -9.27 -14.96 10.58
CA SER A 348 -8.59 -15.85 11.52
C SER A 348 -9.62 -16.70 12.27
N LEU A 349 -10.17 -17.71 11.59
CA LEU A 349 -11.36 -18.45 12.02
C LEU A 349 -11.20 -19.18 13.37
N LYS A 350 -9.98 -19.64 13.70
CA LYS A 350 -9.70 -20.36 14.94
C LYS A 350 -9.27 -19.46 16.11
N LEU A 351 -8.90 -18.20 15.84
CA LEU A 351 -8.39 -17.28 16.84
C LEU A 351 -9.48 -16.91 17.85
N THR A 352 -9.20 -17.08 19.14
CA THR A 352 -10.16 -16.82 20.23
C THR A 352 -9.92 -15.48 20.92
N GLU A 353 -8.68 -14.99 20.95
CA GLU A 353 -8.30 -13.75 21.60
C GLU A 353 -6.96 -13.22 21.07
N VAL A 354 -6.67 -11.95 21.39
CA VAL A 354 -5.34 -11.35 21.23
C VAL A 354 -4.92 -10.87 22.63
N PRO A 355 -4.10 -11.64 23.37
CA PRO A 355 -3.77 -11.32 24.75
C PRO A 355 -3.16 -9.91 24.88
N GLY A 356 -3.56 -9.14 25.88
CA GLY A 356 -3.00 -7.80 26.15
C GLY A 356 -3.28 -6.72 25.10
N LEU A 357 -4.07 -7.02 24.07
CA LEU A 357 -4.43 -6.04 23.02
C LEU A 357 -5.08 -4.79 23.63
N ASP A 358 -5.90 -4.95 24.67
CA ASP A 358 -6.56 -3.90 25.44
C ASP A 358 -5.60 -2.84 26.00
N LYS A 359 -4.36 -3.24 26.34
CA LYS A 359 -3.34 -2.32 26.84
C LYS A 359 -2.62 -1.54 25.73
N SER A 360 -2.69 -2.04 24.50
CA SER A 360 -2.04 -1.43 23.33
C SER A 360 -2.95 -0.51 22.49
N LEU A 361 -4.26 -0.47 22.79
CA LEU A 361 -5.26 0.23 21.97
C LEU A 361 -4.96 1.73 21.79
N ASN A 362 -4.40 2.39 22.81
CA ASN A 362 -4.04 3.81 22.75
C ASN A 362 -2.98 4.13 21.68
N SER A 363 -2.22 3.12 21.26
CA SER A 363 -1.18 3.26 20.24
C SER A 363 -1.69 2.93 18.83
N MET A 364 -2.81 2.20 18.74
CA MET A 364 -3.36 1.67 17.50
C MET A 364 -4.13 2.72 16.71
N THR A 365 -4.08 2.60 15.38
CA THR A 365 -4.85 3.40 14.43
C THR A 365 -5.81 2.54 13.61
N ARG A 366 -5.53 1.24 13.47
CA ARG A 366 -6.36 0.31 12.69
C ARG A 366 -6.34 -1.08 13.31
N ILE A 367 -7.51 -1.67 13.46
CA ILE A 367 -7.68 -3.08 13.82
C ILE A 367 -8.72 -3.70 12.90
N HIS A 368 -8.28 -4.68 12.11
CA HIS A 368 -9.12 -5.46 11.24
C HIS A 368 -9.20 -6.90 11.76
N MET A 369 -10.39 -7.32 12.18
CA MET A 369 -10.69 -8.66 12.70
C MET A 369 -12.03 -9.19 12.13
N GLU A 370 -12.48 -8.62 11.02
CA GLU A 370 -13.61 -9.13 10.23
C GLU A 370 -13.31 -10.57 9.81
N GLY A 371 -14.22 -11.51 9.94
CA GLY A 371 -13.93 -12.94 9.68
C GLY A 371 -13.58 -13.74 10.93
N CYS A 372 -13.16 -13.12 12.04
CA CYS A 372 -12.76 -13.84 13.26
C CYS A 372 -13.96 -14.31 14.09
N THR A 373 -14.60 -15.40 13.66
CA THR A 373 -15.87 -15.89 14.23
C THR A 373 -15.73 -16.50 15.63
N ASN A 374 -14.53 -16.98 16.00
CA ASN A 374 -14.29 -17.70 17.26
C ASN A 374 -13.78 -16.81 18.41
N LEU A 375 -13.70 -15.48 18.20
CA LEU A 375 -13.31 -14.54 19.26
C LEU A 375 -14.28 -14.62 20.45
N THR A 376 -13.78 -14.67 21.68
CA THR A 376 -14.62 -14.75 22.89
C THR A 376 -15.45 -13.48 23.07
N ALA A 377 -16.65 -13.60 23.67
CA ALA A 377 -17.52 -12.46 23.94
C ALA A 377 -16.85 -11.43 24.86
N ASP A 378 -16.13 -11.91 25.89
CA ASP A 378 -15.38 -11.07 26.83
C ASP A 378 -14.29 -10.26 26.13
N PHE A 379 -13.54 -10.90 25.24
CA PHE A 379 -12.52 -10.22 24.44
C PHE A 379 -13.15 -9.14 23.56
N ARG A 380 -14.20 -9.46 22.80
CA ARG A 380 -14.90 -8.48 21.96
C ARG A 380 -15.38 -7.28 22.77
N ASN A 381 -16.01 -7.52 23.92
CA ASN A 381 -16.52 -6.46 24.78
C ASN A 381 -15.40 -5.59 25.37
N ASN A 382 -14.30 -6.19 25.82
CA ASN A 382 -13.17 -5.46 26.39
C ASN A 382 -12.53 -4.52 25.35
N ILE A 383 -12.30 -5.02 24.13
CA ILE A 383 -11.72 -4.21 23.05
C ILE A 383 -12.68 -3.09 22.64
N LEU A 384 -13.97 -3.37 22.44
CA LEU A 384 -14.94 -2.35 22.01
C LEU A 384 -15.14 -1.26 23.06
N GLN A 385 -15.13 -1.60 24.36
CA GLN A 385 -15.28 -0.62 25.44
C GLN A 385 -14.03 0.25 25.64
N ARG A 386 -12.83 -0.29 25.40
CA ARG A 386 -11.56 0.41 25.63
C ARG A 386 -10.96 1.04 24.39
N TRP A 387 -11.58 0.87 23.22
CA TRP A 387 -11.13 1.52 22.00
C TRP A 387 -11.39 3.02 22.05
N THR A 388 -10.37 3.76 22.49
CA THR A 388 -10.37 5.22 22.68
C THR A 388 -9.54 5.97 21.64
N SER A 389 -9.04 5.28 20.61
CA SER A 389 -8.26 5.89 19.54
C SER A 389 -9.15 6.28 18.37
N CYS A 390 -8.76 7.32 17.64
CA CYS A 390 -9.40 7.81 16.39
C CYS A 390 -9.13 6.85 15.22
N GLY A 391 -9.31 5.55 15.45
CA GLY A 391 -8.93 4.46 14.55
C GLY A 391 -10.12 3.60 14.15
N PHE A 392 -9.96 2.94 13.01
CA PHE A 392 -11.00 2.10 12.39
C PHE A 392 -10.91 0.68 12.94
N GLY A 393 -12.01 0.18 13.52
CA GLY A 393 -12.11 -1.17 14.09
C GLY A 393 -13.31 -1.95 13.57
N GLY A 394 -13.18 -3.24 13.29
CA GLY A 394 -14.29 -4.11 12.92
C GLY A 394 -14.42 -5.40 13.74
N ILE A 395 -15.62 -5.65 14.27
CA ILE A 395 -16.06 -6.87 15.01
C ILE A 395 -17.45 -7.29 14.48
N TYR A 396 -18.17 -8.24 15.08
CA TYR A 396 -19.36 -8.86 14.48
C TYR A 396 -20.73 -8.32 14.93
N ASP A 397 -20.84 -7.54 16.02
CA ASP A 397 -22.14 -7.06 16.52
C ASP A 397 -22.01 -5.76 17.31
N ILE A 398 -23.04 -4.88 17.24
CA ILE A 398 -23.12 -3.68 18.10
C ILE A 398 -23.38 -4.13 19.54
N PRO A 399 -22.50 -3.81 20.49
CA PRO A 399 -22.72 -4.14 21.89
C PRO A 399 -23.98 -3.50 22.47
N GLU A 400 -24.62 -4.20 23.42
CA GLU A 400 -25.85 -3.73 24.08
C GLU A 400 -25.70 -2.42 24.85
N TRP A 401 -24.46 -2.02 25.21
CA TRP A 401 -24.18 -0.79 25.95
C TRP A 401 -24.21 0.48 25.08
N PHE A 402 -24.37 0.38 23.76
CA PHE A 402 -24.63 1.54 22.90
C PHE A 402 -26.05 2.08 23.12
N LYS A 403 -26.16 3.32 23.61
CA LYS A 403 -27.41 3.89 24.16
C LYS A 403 -28.40 4.37 23.11
N ILE A 404 -27.93 4.84 21.96
CA ILE A 404 -28.78 5.38 20.90
C ILE A 404 -28.63 4.47 19.70
N VAL A 405 -29.68 3.68 19.43
CA VAL A 405 -29.74 2.73 18.33
C VAL A 405 -30.87 3.12 17.39
N ASN A 406 -30.59 3.28 16.10
CA ASN A 406 -31.64 3.37 15.08
C ASN A 406 -31.50 2.26 14.04
N ASP A 407 -32.63 1.65 13.70
CA ASP A 407 -32.78 0.57 12.72
C ASP A 407 -33.37 1.08 11.37
N VAL A 408 -33.75 2.37 11.28
CA VAL A 408 -34.47 2.95 10.12
C VAL A 408 -33.72 4.19 9.57
N ASP A 409 -33.54 4.24 8.24
CA ASP A 409 -32.97 5.35 7.44
C ASP A 409 -31.49 5.74 7.63
N ASN A 410 -30.70 4.99 8.42
CA ASN A 410 -29.27 5.25 8.67
C ASN A 410 -28.95 6.65 9.21
N ILE A 411 -29.97 7.37 9.69
CA ILE A 411 -29.86 8.69 10.28
C ILE A 411 -30.28 8.59 11.74
N VAL A 412 -29.45 9.09 12.65
CA VAL A 412 -29.75 9.11 14.07
C VAL A 412 -29.78 10.53 14.58
N PHE A 413 -30.82 10.88 15.32
CA PHE A 413 -30.97 12.18 15.96
C PHE A 413 -30.78 12.03 17.47
N PHE A 414 -30.06 12.96 18.08
CA PHE A 414 -29.95 13.06 19.53
C PHE A 414 -29.70 14.50 19.98
N GLU A 415 -30.01 14.76 21.23
CA GLU A 415 -29.62 16.00 21.92
C GLU A 415 -28.41 15.71 22.80
N VAL A 416 -27.39 16.56 22.72
CA VAL A 416 -26.22 16.47 23.59
C VAL A 416 -26.68 16.76 25.03
N PRO A 417 -26.47 15.87 26.00
CA PRO A 417 -27.00 16.05 27.36
C PRO A 417 -26.56 17.39 28.00
N GLN A 418 -27.53 18.18 28.47
CA GLN A 418 -27.28 19.48 29.13
C GLN A 418 -26.48 19.37 30.45
N ARG A 419 -26.57 18.20 31.13
CA ARG A 419 -25.81 17.91 32.35
C ARG A 419 -24.60 17.03 32.02
N ILE A 420 -23.48 17.65 31.69
CA ILE A 420 -22.20 16.97 31.84
C ILE A 420 -21.68 17.36 33.23
N MET A 421 -21.86 16.48 34.22
CA MET A 421 -21.54 16.66 35.65
C MET A 421 -20.03 16.93 35.86
N GLY A 422 -19.53 18.10 35.48
CA GLY A 422 -18.10 18.45 35.57
C GLY A 422 -17.17 17.63 34.68
N HIS A 423 -17.70 16.89 33.69
CA HIS A 423 -16.89 16.21 32.69
C HIS A 423 -16.95 16.98 31.37
N ASP A 424 -15.83 17.08 30.64
CA ASP A 424 -15.83 17.66 29.30
C ASP A 424 -16.22 16.61 28.26
N LEU A 425 -17.09 16.97 27.31
CA LEU A 425 -17.29 16.15 26.12
C LEU A 425 -16.00 16.12 25.30
N LYS A 426 -15.30 14.98 25.29
CA LYS A 426 -14.03 14.81 24.55
C LYS A 426 -14.21 14.29 23.12
N GLY A 427 -15.31 13.60 22.84
CA GLY A 427 -15.57 13.06 21.52
C GLY A 427 -16.83 12.24 21.48
N LEU A 428 -17.09 11.67 20.31
CA LEU A 428 -18.24 10.83 20.02
C LEU A 428 -17.74 9.48 19.53
N THR A 429 -18.19 8.39 20.16
CA THR A 429 -17.96 7.04 19.63
C THR A 429 -19.11 6.66 18.72
N ILE A 430 -18.79 6.29 17.48
CA ILE A 430 -19.76 5.87 16.48
C ILE A 430 -19.52 4.40 16.18
N CYS A 431 -20.61 3.64 16.16
CA CYS A 431 -20.57 2.25 15.75
C CYS A 431 -21.71 1.96 14.78
N PHE A 432 -21.47 1.19 13.72
CA PHE A 432 -22.54 0.74 12.85
C PHE A 432 -22.30 -0.65 12.29
N VAL A 433 -23.38 -1.40 12.10
CA VAL A 433 -23.33 -2.66 11.36
C VAL A 433 -23.58 -2.35 9.90
N TYR A 434 -22.72 -2.83 9.02
CA TYR A 434 -22.94 -2.80 7.58
C TYR A 434 -22.87 -4.21 7.00
N SER A 435 -23.56 -4.45 5.89
CA SER A 435 -23.41 -5.69 5.12
C SER A 435 -23.29 -5.36 3.65
N SER A 436 -22.55 -6.18 2.92
CA SER A 436 -22.50 -6.08 1.46
C SER A 436 -23.31 -7.18 0.79
N HIS A 437 -23.99 -6.83 -0.31
CA HIS A 437 -24.59 -7.77 -1.24
C HIS A 437 -23.88 -7.62 -2.57
N TYR A 438 -22.79 -8.38 -2.76
CA TYR A 438 -22.22 -8.61 -4.08
C TYR A 438 -22.91 -9.83 -4.70
N SER A 439 -23.59 -9.63 -5.82
CA SER A 439 -24.07 -10.72 -6.69
C SER A 439 -23.12 -10.87 -7.89
N GLU A 440 -22.38 -11.98 -7.94
CA GLU A 440 -21.77 -12.64 -9.12
C GLU A 440 -21.20 -11.77 -10.27
N LEU A 441 -20.64 -10.60 -10.00
CA LEU A 441 -19.87 -9.85 -11.00
C LEU A 441 -18.47 -9.59 -10.46
N GLU A 442 -17.55 -10.41 -10.96
CA GLU A 442 -16.10 -10.35 -11.05
C GLU A 442 -15.33 -9.31 -10.21
N GLU A 443 -14.33 -9.85 -9.50
CA GLU A 443 -13.21 -9.28 -8.75
C GLU A 443 -12.81 -7.80 -9.03
N TYR A 444 -13.66 -6.85 -8.67
CA TYR A 444 -13.29 -5.44 -8.53
C TYR A 444 -13.73 -4.92 -7.16
N SER A 445 -12.78 -4.67 -6.26
CA SER A 445 -13.02 -3.94 -5.02
C SER A 445 -12.08 -2.74 -4.90
N SER A 446 -12.36 -1.68 -5.67
CA SER A 446 -12.16 -0.34 -5.14
C SER A 446 -13.23 -0.18 -4.06
N GLY A 447 -12.86 -0.37 -2.80
CA GLY A 447 -13.80 -0.43 -1.68
C GLY A 447 -14.78 0.74 -1.71
N ILE A 448 -16.08 0.44 -1.67
CA ILE A 448 -17.12 1.44 -1.49
C ILE A 448 -16.88 2.06 -0.11
N GLY A 449 -16.42 3.30 -0.08
CA GLY A 449 -16.19 4.03 1.16
C GLY A 449 -17.52 4.24 1.89
N ILE A 450 -17.49 4.28 3.22
CA ILE A 450 -18.67 4.65 4.01
C ILE A 450 -18.47 6.08 4.50
N GLY A 451 -19.33 7.00 4.10
CA GLY A 451 -19.36 8.36 4.62
C GLY A 451 -20.11 8.44 5.94
N VAL A 452 -19.54 9.14 6.92
CA VAL A 452 -20.22 9.56 8.13
C VAL A 452 -20.37 11.08 8.10
N ILE A 453 -21.60 11.55 8.21
CA ILE A 453 -21.93 12.97 8.24
C ILE A 453 -22.52 13.28 9.61
N VAL A 454 -21.85 14.12 10.38
CA VAL A 454 -22.33 14.62 11.67
C VAL A 454 -22.79 16.06 11.48
N ARG A 455 -24.08 16.35 11.62
CA ARG A 455 -24.64 17.71 11.53
C ARG A 455 -25.07 18.19 12.90
N ASN A 456 -24.61 19.36 13.29
CA ASN A 456 -25.16 20.11 14.41
C ASN A 456 -26.27 21.02 13.87
N LEU A 457 -27.52 20.65 14.14
CA LEU A 457 -28.71 21.35 13.67
C LEU A 457 -28.93 22.68 14.40
N THR A 458 -28.40 22.80 15.63
CA THR A 458 -28.51 24.03 16.43
C THR A 458 -27.55 25.10 15.92
N LYS A 459 -26.31 24.71 15.62
CA LYS A 459 -25.25 25.61 15.12
C LYS A 459 -25.18 25.69 13.59
N GLN A 460 -25.98 24.91 12.88
CA GLN A 460 -25.97 24.78 11.42
C GLN A 460 -24.59 24.40 10.85
N THR A 461 -23.84 23.55 11.56
CA THR A 461 -22.54 23.03 11.09
C THR A 461 -22.65 21.57 10.67
N ALA A 462 -21.78 21.12 9.77
CA ALA A 462 -21.70 19.73 9.36
C ALA A 462 -20.24 19.30 9.20
N LEU A 463 -19.89 18.16 9.79
CA LEU A 463 -18.65 17.45 9.55
C LEU A 463 -18.92 16.27 8.62
N HIS A 464 -18.17 16.20 7.52
CA HIS A 464 -18.21 15.09 6.59
C HIS A 464 -16.89 14.34 6.69
N THR A 465 -16.94 13.07 7.08
CA THR A 465 -15.76 12.21 7.11
C THR A 465 -16.00 10.98 6.25
N LYS A 466 -14.98 10.60 5.47
CA LYS A 466 -15.01 9.41 4.62
C LYS A 466 -14.23 8.30 5.30
N ILE A 467 -14.87 7.16 5.49
CA ILE A 467 -14.21 5.93 5.91
C ILE A 467 -13.69 5.28 4.64
N THR A 468 -12.41 5.49 4.36
CA THR A 468 -11.72 5.02 3.15
C THR A 468 -11.49 3.50 3.10
N PHE A 469 -11.74 2.76 4.17
CA PHE A 469 -11.31 1.36 4.32
C PHE A 469 -12.35 0.43 4.95
N ALA A 470 -13.63 0.58 4.63
CA ALA A 470 -14.58 -0.50 4.85
C ALA A 470 -14.31 -1.59 3.79
N SER A 471 -13.27 -2.41 4.00
CA SER A 471 -12.97 -3.51 3.08
C SER A 471 -14.01 -4.60 3.28
N VAL A 472 -15.02 -4.62 2.41
CA VAL A 472 -15.97 -5.72 2.40
C VAL A 472 -15.44 -6.80 1.49
N GLN A 473 -15.28 -8.03 1.98
CA GLN A 473 -14.93 -9.13 1.09
C GLN A 473 -16.11 -9.44 0.16
N PRO A 474 -15.89 -9.55 -1.16
CA PRO A 474 -16.96 -9.66 -2.16
C PRO A 474 -17.75 -10.98 -2.13
N TYR A 475 -17.57 -11.86 -1.14
CA TYR A 475 -18.13 -13.22 -1.14
C TYR A 475 -18.88 -13.62 0.13
N ARG A 476 -19.09 -12.71 1.08
CA ARG A 476 -19.85 -13.03 2.30
C ARG A 476 -21.03 -12.10 2.50
N VAL A 477 -22.20 -12.69 2.71
CA VAL A 477 -23.43 -12.03 3.17
C VAL A 477 -23.34 -11.77 4.69
N ASP A 478 -22.18 -11.35 5.17
CA ASP A 478 -21.92 -11.19 6.59
C ASP A 478 -22.22 -9.77 7.05
N ARG A 479 -22.56 -9.65 8.33
CA ARG A 479 -22.72 -8.37 9.04
C ARG A 479 -21.35 -8.00 9.61
N TYR A 480 -20.83 -6.85 9.21
CA TYR A 480 -19.59 -6.28 9.70
C TYR A 480 -19.92 -5.14 10.64
N LEU A 481 -19.27 -5.06 11.80
CA LEU A 481 -19.29 -3.89 12.65
C LEU A 481 -18.18 -2.96 12.20
N TRP A 482 -18.46 -1.66 12.24
CA TRP A 482 -17.43 -0.63 12.28
C TRP A 482 -17.56 0.13 13.60
N GLN A 483 -16.44 0.44 14.24
CA GLN A 483 -16.35 1.37 15.36
C GLN A 483 -15.24 2.39 15.10
N GLY A 484 -15.53 3.65 15.39
CA GLY A 484 -14.56 4.73 15.35
C GLY A 484 -14.93 5.88 16.30
N GLN A 485 -13.97 6.76 16.55
CA GLN A 485 -14.16 7.93 17.41
C GLN A 485 -13.89 9.23 16.66
N LEU A 486 -14.73 10.23 16.91
CA LEU A 486 -14.58 11.59 16.41
C LEU A 486 -14.30 12.54 17.57
N SER A 487 -13.18 13.27 17.52
CA SER A 487 -12.83 14.24 18.56
C SER A 487 -13.82 15.41 18.60
N ASN A 488 -14.18 15.85 19.81
CA ASN A 488 -15.00 17.04 20.00
C ASN A 488 -14.23 18.33 19.68
N ASP A 489 -12.90 18.29 19.57
CA ASP A 489 -12.10 19.42 19.07
C ASP A 489 -12.50 19.79 17.63
N VAL A 490 -12.94 18.78 16.86
CA VAL A 490 -13.43 18.94 15.49
C VAL A 490 -14.94 19.18 15.47
N LEU A 491 -15.71 18.42 16.25
CA LEU A 491 -17.18 18.49 16.23
C LEU A 491 -17.74 19.75 16.89
N ARG A 492 -17.05 20.31 17.89
CA ARG A 492 -17.44 21.50 18.66
C ARG A 492 -18.89 21.43 19.20
N LEU A 493 -19.28 20.26 19.70
CA LEU A 493 -20.58 20.04 20.32
C LEU A 493 -20.60 20.56 21.76
N GLU A 494 -21.72 21.15 22.15
CA GLU A 494 -22.00 21.66 23.49
C GLU A 494 -23.31 21.06 24.02
N GLY A 495 -23.49 21.09 25.34
CA GLY A 495 -24.72 20.61 25.97
C GLY A 495 -25.95 21.37 25.45
N GLY A 496 -26.98 20.63 25.04
CA GLY A 496 -28.20 21.14 24.42
C GLY A 496 -28.17 21.20 22.89
N ASP A 497 -27.04 20.93 22.23
CA ASP A 497 -26.98 20.88 20.77
C ASP A 497 -27.82 19.71 20.23
N HIS A 498 -28.70 19.98 19.26
CA HIS A 498 -29.38 18.96 18.48
C HIS A 498 -28.49 18.48 17.33
N VAL A 499 -28.18 17.18 17.30
CA VAL A 499 -27.25 16.57 16.35
C VAL A 499 -27.93 15.48 15.55
N SER A 500 -27.62 15.41 14.25
CA SER A 500 -27.99 14.29 13.38
C SER A 500 -26.73 13.61 12.84
N ILE A 501 -26.68 12.29 12.84
CA ILE A 501 -25.59 11.52 12.25
C ILE A 501 -26.15 10.64 11.15
N LEU A 502 -25.63 10.81 9.94
CA LEU A 502 -25.98 10.03 8.77
C LEU A 502 -24.78 9.16 8.39
N VAL A 503 -24.98 7.85 8.37
CA VAL A 503 -24.00 6.90 7.81
C VAL A 503 -24.52 6.45 6.46
N ARG A 504 -23.75 6.64 5.39
CA ARG A 504 -24.16 6.23 4.04
C ARG A 504 -22.98 5.75 3.22
N PRO A 505 -23.20 4.88 2.22
CA PRO A 505 -22.18 4.63 1.20
C PRO A 505 -21.77 5.95 0.53
N ASP A 506 -20.48 6.12 0.29
CA ASP A 506 -19.92 7.23 -0.48
C ASP A 506 -20.07 6.90 -1.97
N LEU A 507 -21.23 7.26 -2.51
CA LEU A 507 -21.67 6.86 -3.86
C LEU A 507 -20.96 7.68 -4.94
N VAL A 508 -20.38 7.00 -5.92
CA VAL A 508 -19.86 7.59 -7.17
C VAL A 508 -20.91 7.48 -8.29
N SER A 509 -21.87 6.55 -8.22
CA SER A 509 -22.94 6.42 -9.22
C SER A 509 -24.32 6.04 -8.63
N PRO A 510 -25.43 6.31 -9.36
CA PRO A 510 -26.79 5.90 -8.99
C PRO A 510 -27.06 4.39 -9.10
N ASP A 511 -26.14 3.56 -9.60
CA ASP A 511 -26.34 2.10 -9.69
C ASP A 511 -25.84 1.37 -8.42
N ASP A 512 -25.16 2.09 -7.52
CA ASP A 512 -24.52 1.53 -6.31
C ASP A 512 -25.46 1.43 -5.08
N PHE A 513 -26.76 1.76 -5.23
CA PHE A 513 -27.74 1.78 -4.12
C PHE A 513 -27.91 0.43 -3.39
N GLY A 514 -27.44 -0.68 -3.96
CA GLY A 514 -27.61 -2.03 -3.41
C GLY A 514 -26.44 -2.57 -2.57
N LEU A 515 -25.25 -1.96 -2.63
CA LEU A 515 -24.00 -2.68 -2.32
C LEU A 515 -23.57 -2.66 -0.86
N VAL A 516 -23.86 -1.60 -0.09
CA VAL A 516 -23.56 -1.54 1.35
C VAL A 516 -24.78 -1.03 2.12
N ARG A 517 -25.34 -1.85 3.00
CA ARG A 517 -26.46 -1.48 3.87
C ARG A 517 -25.99 -1.32 5.30
N VAL A 518 -26.08 -0.11 5.84
CA VAL A 518 -26.04 0.10 7.29
C VAL A 518 -27.35 -0.44 7.87
N LYS A 519 -27.24 -1.27 8.91
CA LYS A 519 -28.39 -1.96 9.52
C LYS A 519 -28.76 -1.40 10.88
N LYS A 520 -27.77 -0.87 11.59
CA LYS A 520 -27.89 -0.43 12.97
C LYS A 520 -26.76 0.54 13.25
N THR A 521 -27.02 1.63 13.97
CA THR A 521 -25.99 2.61 14.34
C THR A 521 -26.10 2.93 15.83
N GLY A 522 -25.00 2.88 16.57
CA GLY A 522 -24.85 3.11 18.00
C GLY A 522 -23.96 4.33 18.32
N PHE A 523 -24.31 5.12 19.35
CA PHE A 523 -23.47 6.22 19.86
C PHE A 523 -23.32 6.26 21.38
N ILE A 524 -22.16 6.75 21.87
CA ILE A 524 -21.87 7.10 23.28
C ILE A 524 -20.99 8.34 23.37
#